data_AF-A0AAV9LTA3-F1
#
_entry.id   AF-A0AAV9LTA3-F1
#
_cell.length_a   1.000
_cell.length_b   1.000
_cell.length_c   1.000
_cell.angle_alpha   90.00
_cell.angle_beta   90.00
_cell.angle_gamma   90.00
#
_symmetry.space_group_name_H-M   'P 1'
#
loop_
_entity.id
_entity.type
_entity.pdbx_description
1 polymer ?
#
loop_
_entity_poly.entity_id
_entity_poly.type
_entity_poly.pdbx_seq_one_letter_code
_entity_poly.pdbx_strand_id
1 'polypeptide(L)'
;MRAIEIYWNGGLAASTLSQSSSSISKVHQRCLRFNRTKIKAVASSERSREAVAHEEEEACVKFAFVSSVFLPDGTPDVQLRKACGGQKLRDIMLDANVELYGPYARPLLNCGGGGTCATCLVEVVEGKELLNPRTDKENENLQRHPKNWRLACQAVVGKPDSRGMMTIQQLPEWKAHEWNYRGLPPNEEEEEEAASISSSSA
;
A
#
# COMPACT_ATOMS: atom_id res chain seq x y z
N MET A 1 -3.53 -36.95 52.28
CA MET A 1 -2.89 -38.14 51.67
C MET A 1 -3.66 -38.42 50.38
N ARG A 2 -3.16 -38.26 49.16
CA ARG A 2 -1.80 -38.44 48.61
C ARG A 2 -1.55 -37.37 47.54
N ALA A 3 -0.37 -36.75 47.58
CA ALA A 3 0.15 -35.91 46.50
C ALA A 3 0.64 -36.81 45.35
N ILE A 4 0.38 -36.39 44.11
CA ILE A 4 0.90 -37.03 42.91
C ILE A 4 2.18 -36.27 42.53
N GLU A 5 3.32 -36.89 42.78
CA GLU A 5 4.63 -36.47 42.28
C GLU A 5 4.75 -36.93 40.82
N ILE A 6 4.92 -35.98 39.90
CA ILE A 6 5.37 -36.27 38.53
C ILE A 6 6.83 -35.82 38.46
N TYR A 7 7.70 -36.81 38.32
CA TYR A 7 9.15 -36.69 38.25
C TYR A 7 9.58 -35.91 36.99
N TRP A 8 10.33 -34.84 37.22
CA TRP A 8 11.07 -34.09 36.21
C TRP A 8 12.42 -34.79 35.99
N ASN A 9 12.59 -35.52 34.89
CA ASN A 9 13.89 -36.09 34.53
C ASN A 9 14.77 -35.01 33.89
N GLY A 10 15.73 -34.52 34.68
CA GLY A 10 16.83 -33.68 34.22
C GLY A 10 17.84 -34.49 33.40
N GLY A 11 18.12 -34.03 32.18
CA GLY A 11 19.27 -34.43 31.38
C GLY A 11 20.13 -33.19 31.10
N LEU A 12 21.18 -33.01 31.90
CA LEU A 12 22.26 -32.06 31.66
C LEU A 12 23.27 -32.70 30.68
N ALA A 13 23.42 -32.12 29.50
CA ALA A 13 24.57 -32.34 28.63
C ALA A 13 25.18 -30.98 28.29
N ALA A 14 26.35 -30.71 28.85
CA ALA A 14 27.18 -29.56 28.56
C ALA A 14 28.05 -29.85 27.33
N SER A 15 27.99 -28.99 26.32
CA SER A 15 28.92 -28.99 25.18
C SER A 15 29.29 -27.56 24.80
N THR A 16 30.50 -27.19 25.22
CA THR A 16 31.47 -26.23 24.67
C THR A 16 31.04 -25.21 23.60
N LEU A 17 31.23 -23.94 23.96
CA LEU A 17 31.29 -22.75 23.11
C LEU A 17 32.35 -22.88 22.00
N SER A 18 31.93 -22.61 20.76
CA SER A 18 32.84 -22.24 19.66
C SER A 18 32.34 -20.93 19.07
N GLN A 19 33.14 -19.88 19.24
CA GLN A 19 32.89 -18.56 18.65
C GLN A 19 33.34 -18.60 17.19
N SER A 20 32.42 -18.39 16.27
CA SER A 20 32.75 -18.08 14.87
C SER A 20 32.18 -16.72 14.52
N SER A 21 33.10 -15.80 14.22
CA SER A 21 32.83 -14.44 13.78
C SER A 21 32.53 -14.39 12.27
N SER A 22 31.80 -13.32 11.90
CA SER A 22 31.65 -12.73 10.55
C SER A 22 30.75 -13.51 9.56
N SER A 23 29.85 -12.90 8.77
CA SER A 23 29.92 -11.58 8.14
C SER A 23 28.51 -11.01 7.86
N ILE A 24 28.35 -9.71 8.11
CA ILE A 24 27.18 -8.90 7.73
C ILE A 24 27.14 -8.79 6.20
N SER A 25 26.11 -9.36 5.58
CA SER A 25 25.85 -9.21 4.15
C SER A 25 25.36 -7.80 3.85
N LYS A 26 26.20 -7.06 3.12
CA LYS A 26 26.05 -5.66 2.74
C LYS A 26 24.78 -5.43 1.91
N VAL A 27 24.00 -4.46 2.38
CA VAL A 27 22.99 -3.70 1.64
C VAL A 27 23.60 -3.19 0.34
N HIS A 28 22.99 -3.52 -0.80
CA HIS A 28 23.40 -3.04 -2.12
C HIS A 28 22.81 -1.64 -2.36
N GLN A 29 23.31 -0.66 -1.62
CA GLN A 29 23.03 0.75 -1.91
C GLN A 29 24.00 1.21 -3.01
N ARG A 30 23.52 1.25 -4.25
CA ARG A 30 24.10 2.06 -5.33
C ARG A 30 22.99 3.05 -5.68
N CYS A 31 23.17 4.36 -5.57
CA CYS A 31 24.21 5.11 -6.24
C CYS A 31 24.43 6.45 -5.54
N LEU A 32 25.63 6.71 -5.01
CA LEU A 32 26.17 8.08 -4.90
C LEU A 32 27.68 8.02 -5.08
N ARG A 33 28.16 8.34 -6.29
CA ARG A 33 29.58 8.61 -6.56
C ARG A 33 29.86 10.08 -6.28
N PHE A 34 30.45 10.39 -5.14
CA PHE A 34 30.98 11.72 -4.85
C PHE A 34 32.39 11.84 -5.44
N ASN A 35 32.50 12.45 -6.62
CA ASN A 35 33.79 12.95 -7.10
C ASN A 35 34.09 14.26 -6.35
N ARG A 36 35.18 14.30 -5.57
CA ARG A 36 35.72 15.53 -4.99
C ARG A 36 36.35 16.38 -6.07
N THR A 37 35.65 17.40 -6.54
CA THR A 37 36.21 18.49 -7.35
C THR A 37 36.35 19.75 -6.50
N LYS A 38 37.50 20.43 -6.66
CA LYS A 38 37.89 21.66 -5.96
C LYS A 38 36.95 22.81 -6.32
N ILE A 39 36.37 23.45 -5.30
CA ILE A 39 35.54 24.64 -5.44
C ILE A 39 36.44 25.85 -5.74
N LYS A 40 36.11 26.61 -6.79
CA LYS A 40 36.55 28.01 -6.96
C LYS A 40 35.32 28.90 -6.85
N ALA A 41 35.39 29.87 -5.95
CA ALA A 41 34.40 30.93 -5.81
C ALA A 41 34.58 31.97 -6.93
N VAL A 42 33.48 32.33 -7.59
CA VAL A 42 33.37 33.53 -8.42
C VAL A 42 32.03 34.18 -8.10
N ALA A 43 32.09 35.48 -7.84
CA ALA A 43 30.98 36.36 -7.53
C ALA A 43 30.35 36.96 -8.81
N SER A 44 29.18 37.56 -8.61
CA SER A 44 28.44 38.46 -9.51
C SER A 44 27.51 37.80 -10.54
N SER A 45 26.21 37.88 -10.28
CA SER A 45 25.39 39.02 -10.74
C SER A 45 23.95 38.80 -10.24
N GLU A 46 23.33 39.84 -9.67
CA GLU A 46 21.87 39.90 -9.49
C GLU A 46 21.22 39.89 -10.87
N ARG A 47 20.98 38.68 -11.37
CA ARG A 47 20.05 38.45 -12.46
C ARG A 47 18.82 37.86 -11.83
N SER A 48 17.81 38.71 -11.68
CA SER A 48 16.43 38.35 -11.42
C SER A 48 16.10 37.10 -12.25
N ARG A 49 16.18 35.95 -11.59
CA ARG A 49 15.41 34.79 -11.96
C ARG A 49 14.20 34.93 -11.07
N GLU A 50 13.10 35.44 -11.61
CA GLU A 50 11.83 34.79 -11.32
C GLU A 50 12.01 33.32 -11.70
N ALA A 51 12.60 32.54 -10.78
CA ALA A 51 12.33 31.14 -10.69
C ALA A 51 10.88 31.11 -10.25
N VAL A 52 9.98 31.06 -11.24
CA VAL A 52 8.67 30.51 -11.02
C VAL A 52 8.95 29.11 -10.51
N ALA A 53 8.88 28.93 -9.18
CA ALA A 53 8.75 27.64 -8.57
C ALA A 53 7.37 27.14 -9.00
N HIS A 54 7.28 26.65 -10.24
CA HIS A 54 6.38 25.56 -10.52
C HIS A 54 6.95 24.43 -9.69
N GLU A 55 6.43 24.27 -8.48
CA GLU A 55 6.45 22.99 -7.79
C GLU A 55 5.90 22.01 -8.83
N GLU A 56 6.79 21.31 -9.53
CA GLU A 56 6.40 20.19 -10.37
C GLU A 56 5.80 19.18 -9.40
N GLU A 57 4.48 19.29 -9.19
CA GLU A 57 3.73 18.42 -8.29
C GLU A 57 4.02 17.00 -8.74
N GLU A 58 4.87 16.29 -7.99
CA GLU A 58 5.39 14.98 -8.38
C GLU A 58 4.20 14.11 -8.79
N ALA A 59 4.22 13.62 -10.03
CA ALA A 59 3.11 12.84 -10.57
C ALA A 59 2.96 11.56 -9.73
N CYS A 60 2.00 11.58 -8.81
CA CYS A 60 1.75 10.48 -7.89
C CYS A 60 0.26 10.15 -7.85
N VAL A 61 -0.01 8.87 -7.64
CA VAL A 61 -1.34 8.37 -7.33
C VAL A 61 -1.48 8.30 -5.82
N LYS A 62 -2.56 8.88 -5.29
CA LYS A 62 -2.93 8.84 -3.87
C LYS A 62 -3.79 7.60 -3.64
N PHE A 63 -3.60 6.90 -2.53
CA PHE A 63 -4.34 5.71 -2.17
C PHE A 63 -4.97 5.88 -0.80
N ALA A 64 -6.24 5.50 -0.68
CA ALA A 64 -6.91 5.25 0.59
C ALA A 64 -7.10 3.73 0.73
N PHE A 65 -6.29 3.09 1.58
CA PHE A 65 -6.41 1.66 1.86
C PHE A 65 -7.30 1.45 3.08
N VAL A 66 -8.47 0.85 2.88
CA VAL A 66 -9.42 0.60 3.96
C VAL A 66 -9.22 -0.80 4.50
N SER A 67 -8.97 -0.91 5.80
CA SER A 67 -8.81 -2.17 6.51
C SER A 67 -10.09 -2.99 6.49
N SER A 68 -9.97 -4.31 6.60
CA SER A 68 -11.13 -5.19 6.79
C SER A 68 -11.69 -5.13 8.22
N VAL A 69 -10.90 -4.61 9.17
CA VAL A 69 -11.25 -4.47 10.58
C VAL A 69 -11.43 -2.99 10.90
N PHE A 70 -12.56 -2.64 11.52
CA PHE A 70 -12.83 -1.25 11.90
C PHE A 70 -12.16 -0.91 13.22
N LEU A 71 -12.02 0.39 13.46
CA LEU A 71 -11.55 0.90 14.74
C LEU A 71 -12.59 0.61 15.84
N PRO A 72 -12.18 0.64 17.13
CA PRO A 72 -13.09 0.37 18.25
C PRO A 72 -14.32 1.29 18.34
N ASP A 73 -14.25 2.46 17.70
CA ASP A 73 -15.33 3.44 17.60
C ASP A 73 -16.32 3.15 16.45
N GLY A 74 -16.06 2.12 15.63
CA GLY A 74 -16.87 1.72 14.49
C GLY A 74 -16.55 2.46 13.19
N THR A 75 -15.54 3.34 13.17
CA THR A 75 -15.10 4.02 11.94
C THR A 75 -14.18 3.12 11.11
N PRO A 76 -14.16 3.27 9.77
CA PRO A 76 -13.24 2.53 8.92
C PRO A 76 -11.80 2.95 9.22
N ASP A 77 -10.90 1.97 9.40
CA ASP A 77 -9.47 2.23 9.49
C ASP A 77 -8.91 2.45 8.07
N VAL A 78 -8.55 3.70 7.77
CA VAL A 78 -8.08 4.13 6.44
C VAL A 78 -6.63 4.56 6.51
N GLN A 79 -5.78 3.92 5.70
CA GLN A 79 -4.38 4.27 5.56
C GLN A 79 -4.14 5.02 4.24
N LEU A 80 -3.78 6.30 4.35
CA LEU A 80 -3.45 7.14 3.19
C LEU A 80 -1.99 6.93 2.76
N ARG A 81 -1.77 6.66 1.47
CA ARG A 81 -0.45 6.43 0.88
C ARG A 81 -0.30 7.16 -0.45
N LYS A 82 0.93 7.32 -0.92
CA LYS A 82 1.26 7.84 -2.25
C LYS A 82 2.26 6.92 -2.92
N ALA A 83 2.10 6.67 -4.21
CA ALA A 83 3.08 5.96 -5.01
C ALA A 83 3.08 6.45 -6.46
N CYS A 84 4.20 6.24 -7.14
CA CYS A 84 4.29 6.47 -8.58
C CYS A 84 3.45 5.43 -9.35
N GLY A 85 2.82 5.85 -10.44
CA GLY A 85 2.16 4.90 -11.34
C GLY A 85 3.15 4.01 -12.11
N GLY A 86 2.63 3.09 -12.90
CA GLY A 86 3.36 2.03 -13.59
C GLY A 86 3.72 0.81 -12.71
N GLN A 87 3.43 0.85 -11.40
CA GLN A 87 3.76 -0.22 -10.47
C GLN A 87 2.59 -1.19 -10.25
N LYS A 88 2.88 -2.42 -9.81
CA LYS A 88 1.83 -3.36 -9.38
C LYS A 88 1.24 -2.89 -8.06
N LEU A 89 -0.09 -2.99 -7.94
CA LEU A 89 -0.79 -2.59 -6.72
C LEU A 89 -0.31 -3.41 -5.50
N ARG A 90 0.00 -4.68 -5.70
CA ARG A 90 0.60 -5.53 -4.64
C ARG A 90 1.89 -4.93 -4.08
N ASP A 91 2.80 -4.51 -4.96
CA ASP A 91 4.11 -4.06 -4.52
C ASP A 91 3.97 -2.73 -3.75
N ILE A 92 3.10 -1.82 -4.24
CA ILE A 92 2.71 -0.59 -3.53
C ILE A 92 2.18 -0.89 -2.13
N MET A 93 1.27 -1.86 -2.00
CA MET A 93 0.70 -2.24 -0.69
C MET A 93 1.75 -2.80 0.26
N LEU A 94 2.60 -3.72 -0.24
CA LEU A 94 3.66 -4.34 0.58
C LEU A 94 4.72 -3.34 1.02
N ASP A 95 5.17 -2.47 0.11
CA ASP A 95 6.15 -1.41 0.40
C ASP A 95 5.61 -0.39 1.41
N ALA A 96 4.29 -0.17 1.40
CA ALA A 96 3.60 0.70 2.35
C ALA A 96 3.22 0.00 3.68
N ASN A 97 3.59 -1.27 3.86
CA ASN A 97 3.18 -2.09 5.01
C ASN A 97 1.66 -2.19 5.19
N VAL A 98 0.91 -2.18 4.08
CA VAL A 98 -0.53 -2.42 4.06
C VAL A 98 -0.79 -3.92 3.99
N GLU A 99 -1.68 -4.40 4.84
CA GLU A 99 -2.03 -5.82 4.91
C GLU A 99 -2.80 -6.25 3.65
N LEU A 100 -2.32 -7.31 3.00
CA LEU A 100 -2.91 -7.82 1.74
C LEU A 100 -3.39 -9.27 1.87
N TYR A 101 -2.78 -10.04 2.76
CA TYR A 101 -2.94 -11.49 2.81
C TYR A 101 -3.79 -11.92 4.01
N GLY A 102 -3.93 -11.05 5.01
CA GLY A 102 -4.72 -11.31 6.19
C GLY A 102 -4.09 -12.38 7.08
N PRO A 103 -4.70 -12.65 8.24
CA PRO A 103 -4.10 -13.51 9.26
C PRO A 103 -3.92 -14.97 8.83
N TYR A 104 -4.68 -15.43 7.82
CA TYR A 104 -4.71 -16.81 7.39
C TYR A 104 -3.92 -17.10 6.10
N ALA A 105 -3.69 -16.12 5.22
CA ALA A 105 -2.81 -16.34 4.07
C ALA A 105 -1.34 -16.10 4.49
N ARG A 106 -0.77 -17.12 5.16
CA ARG A 106 0.64 -17.12 5.58
C ARG A 106 1.57 -16.85 4.38
N PRO A 107 2.81 -16.35 4.61
CA PRO A 107 3.80 -16.09 3.55
C PRO A 107 4.07 -17.26 2.60
N LEU A 108 3.76 -18.49 3.03
CA LEU A 108 3.96 -19.72 2.28
C LEU A 108 2.85 -20.05 1.28
N LEU A 109 1.71 -19.36 1.32
CA LEU A 109 0.53 -19.67 0.51
C LEU A 109 0.30 -18.67 -0.63
N ASN A 110 1.11 -17.61 -0.75
CA ASN A 110 1.02 -16.69 -1.88
C ASN A 110 2.04 -17.06 -2.98
N CYS A 111 1.62 -16.92 -4.24
CA CYS A 111 2.43 -17.27 -5.41
C CYS A 111 3.49 -16.21 -5.78
N GLY A 112 3.86 -15.31 -4.87
CA GLY A 112 4.84 -14.26 -5.16
C GLY A 112 4.40 -13.24 -6.22
N GLY A 113 3.12 -13.23 -6.62
CA GLY A 113 2.58 -12.37 -7.67
C GLY A 113 2.35 -13.06 -9.02
N GLY A 114 2.51 -14.38 -9.10
CA GLY A 114 2.24 -15.17 -10.32
C GLY A 114 0.78 -15.21 -10.78
N GLY A 115 -0.18 -14.76 -9.96
CA GLY A 115 -1.60 -14.69 -10.30
C GLY A 115 -2.35 -16.03 -10.27
N THR A 116 -1.78 -17.08 -9.67
CA THR A 116 -2.36 -18.43 -9.62
C THR A 116 -2.99 -18.79 -8.28
N CYS A 117 -2.58 -18.16 -7.18
CA CYS A 117 -3.09 -18.50 -5.85
C CYS A 117 -4.37 -17.75 -5.45
N ALA A 118 -4.77 -16.73 -6.21
CA ALA A 118 -5.88 -15.81 -5.92
C ALA A 118 -5.84 -15.12 -4.53
N THR A 119 -4.74 -15.20 -3.77
CA THR A 119 -4.68 -14.66 -2.40
C THR A 119 -4.43 -13.15 -2.31
N CYS A 120 -4.03 -12.50 -3.41
CA CYS A 120 -3.75 -11.05 -3.47
C CYS A 120 -5.04 -10.23 -3.73
N LEU A 121 -6.14 -10.60 -3.08
CA LEU A 121 -7.49 -10.14 -3.42
C LEU A 121 -7.80 -8.78 -2.79
N VAL A 122 -8.25 -7.84 -3.62
CA VAL A 122 -8.66 -6.50 -3.19
C VAL A 122 -9.94 -6.09 -3.89
N GLU A 123 -10.66 -5.18 -3.27
CA GLU A 123 -11.80 -4.53 -3.90
C GLU A 123 -11.45 -3.08 -4.23
N VAL A 124 -11.69 -2.69 -5.48
CA VAL A 124 -11.56 -1.31 -5.93
C VAL A 124 -12.89 -0.62 -5.69
N VAL A 125 -12.93 0.27 -4.70
CA VAL A 125 -14.12 1.07 -4.38
C VAL A 125 -14.23 2.22 -5.36
N GLU A 126 -13.12 2.94 -5.56
CA GLU A 126 -13.01 4.07 -6.51
C GLU A 126 -11.66 4.04 -7.23
N GLY A 127 -11.59 4.69 -8.40
CA GLY A 127 -10.37 4.79 -9.19
C GLY A 127 -10.09 3.59 -10.11
N LYS A 128 -11.12 2.83 -10.51
CA LYS A 128 -10.95 1.62 -11.34
C LYS A 128 -10.30 1.91 -12.70
N GLU A 129 -10.57 3.08 -13.25
CA GLU A 129 -10.01 3.61 -14.50
C GLU A 129 -8.50 3.86 -14.43
N LEU A 130 -7.94 4.01 -13.23
CA LEU A 130 -6.50 4.10 -13.02
C LEU A 130 -5.80 2.74 -13.08
N LEU A 131 -6.52 1.63 -13.23
CA LEU A 131 -5.93 0.31 -13.39
C LEU A 131 -5.96 -0.14 -14.84
N ASN A 132 -5.00 -0.99 -15.20
CA ASN A 132 -5.09 -1.75 -16.43
C ASN A 132 -6.38 -2.62 -16.45
N PRO A 133 -6.90 -2.96 -17.64
CA PRO A 133 -7.96 -3.95 -17.78
C PRO A 133 -7.63 -5.27 -17.09
N ARG A 134 -8.65 -6.05 -16.70
CA ARG A 134 -8.44 -7.37 -16.10
C ARG A 134 -7.66 -8.28 -17.04
N THR A 135 -6.65 -8.94 -16.49
CA THR A 135 -5.86 -9.94 -17.23
C THR A 135 -6.61 -11.27 -17.31
N ASP A 136 -6.18 -12.17 -18.19
CA ASP A 136 -6.82 -13.50 -18.34
C ASP A 136 -6.77 -14.30 -17.04
N LYS A 137 -5.66 -14.22 -16.29
CA LYS A 137 -5.54 -14.82 -14.96
C LYS A 137 -6.56 -14.26 -13.97
N GLU A 138 -6.80 -12.95 -14.02
CA GLU A 138 -7.85 -12.34 -13.19
C GLU A 138 -9.23 -12.83 -13.62
N ASN A 139 -9.49 -12.91 -14.93
CA ASN A 139 -10.76 -13.38 -15.45
C ASN A 139 -11.02 -14.83 -15.06
N GLU A 140 -10.00 -15.70 -15.07
CA GLU A 140 -10.11 -17.10 -14.64
C GLU A 140 -10.35 -17.25 -13.14
N ASN A 141 -9.62 -16.51 -12.30
CA ASN A 141 -9.72 -16.64 -10.84
C ASN A 141 -10.95 -15.91 -10.25
N LEU A 142 -11.40 -14.82 -10.88
CA LEU A 142 -12.44 -13.93 -10.36
C LEU A 142 -13.81 -14.11 -11.03
N GLN A 143 -14.06 -15.25 -11.69
CA GLN A 143 -15.30 -15.51 -12.44
C GLN A 143 -16.56 -15.39 -11.58
N ARG A 144 -16.45 -15.75 -10.29
CA ARG A 144 -17.56 -15.77 -9.33
C ARG A 144 -17.60 -14.54 -8.42
N HIS A 145 -16.65 -13.63 -8.57
CA HIS A 145 -16.50 -12.45 -7.72
C HIS A 145 -17.07 -11.19 -8.40
N PRO A 146 -17.40 -10.14 -7.62
CA PRO A 146 -17.83 -8.86 -8.15
C PRO A 146 -16.86 -8.26 -9.18
N LYS A 147 -17.39 -7.47 -10.13
CA LYS A 147 -16.61 -6.86 -11.23
C LYS A 147 -15.60 -5.79 -10.78
N ASN A 148 -15.69 -5.32 -9.54
CA ASN A 148 -14.77 -4.36 -8.94
C ASN A 148 -13.64 -5.02 -8.14
N TRP A 149 -13.66 -6.35 -7.97
CA TRP A 149 -12.56 -7.07 -7.33
C TRP A 149 -11.37 -7.22 -8.28
N ARG A 150 -10.15 -7.20 -7.76
CA ARG A 150 -8.92 -7.32 -8.54
C ARG A 150 -7.94 -8.21 -7.80
N LEU A 151 -7.05 -8.85 -8.56
CA LEU A 151 -5.84 -9.40 -8.01
C LEU A 151 -4.80 -8.27 -7.99
N ALA A 152 -4.47 -7.76 -6.80
CA ALA A 152 -3.51 -6.65 -6.63
C ALA A 152 -2.17 -6.93 -7.32
N CYS A 153 -1.78 -8.21 -7.40
CA CYS A 153 -0.57 -8.65 -8.07
C CYS A 153 -0.63 -8.62 -9.61
N GLN A 154 -1.82 -8.58 -10.19
CA GLN A 154 -2.02 -8.46 -11.63
C GLN A 154 -2.40 -7.04 -12.05
N ALA A 155 -3.02 -6.27 -11.15
CA ALA A 155 -3.35 -4.86 -11.33
C ALA A 155 -2.09 -3.97 -11.37
N VAL A 156 -1.92 -3.24 -12.47
CA VAL A 156 -0.92 -2.16 -12.66
C VAL A 156 -1.64 -0.83 -12.49
N VAL A 157 -1.08 0.06 -11.67
CA VAL A 157 -1.65 1.38 -11.41
C VAL A 157 -1.11 2.38 -12.42
N GLY A 158 -1.92 2.78 -13.39
CA GLY A 158 -1.64 3.86 -14.33
C GLY A 158 -0.31 3.73 -15.07
N LYS A 159 0.21 4.88 -15.49
CA LYS A 159 1.54 5.08 -16.07
C LYS A 159 2.40 5.86 -15.06
N PRO A 160 3.73 5.93 -15.23
CA PRO A 160 4.61 6.66 -14.33
C PRO A 160 4.25 8.14 -14.11
N ASP A 161 3.58 8.77 -15.09
CA ASP A 161 3.11 10.16 -15.08
C ASP A 161 1.66 10.33 -14.62
N SER A 162 0.99 9.24 -14.22
CA SER A 162 -0.41 9.28 -13.83
C SER A 162 -0.61 9.96 -12.47
N ARG A 163 -1.71 10.71 -12.38
CA ARG A 163 -2.19 11.37 -11.17
C ARG A 163 -3.61 10.91 -10.89
N GLY A 164 -4.01 10.94 -9.63
CA GLY A 164 -5.37 10.61 -9.23
C GLY A 164 -5.44 10.05 -7.81
N MET A 165 -6.63 9.60 -7.43
CA MET A 165 -6.89 8.97 -6.15
C MET A 165 -7.59 7.63 -6.35
N MET A 166 -7.23 6.64 -5.54
CA MET A 166 -7.84 5.32 -5.54
C MET A 166 -8.23 4.92 -4.14
N THR A 167 -9.43 4.36 -4.00
CA THR A 167 -9.89 3.78 -2.74
C THR A 167 -9.92 2.28 -2.88
N ILE A 168 -9.11 1.60 -2.07
CA ILE A 168 -8.93 0.16 -2.12
C ILE A 168 -9.31 -0.44 -0.79
N GLN A 169 -10.27 -1.35 -0.82
CA GLN A 169 -10.63 -2.13 0.35
C GLN A 169 -9.79 -3.41 0.41
N GLN A 170 -9.13 -3.60 1.56
CA GLN A 170 -8.34 -4.77 1.89
C GLN A 170 -9.25 -5.96 2.21
N LEU A 171 -8.80 -7.16 1.85
CA LEU A 171 -9.39 -8.44 2.25
C LEU A 171 -10.93 -8.44 2.13
N PRO A 172 -11.48 -8.27 0.91
CA PRO A 172 -12.90 -8.01 0.74
C PRO A 172 -13.80 -9.18 1.15
N GLU A 173 -13.26 -10.40 1.23
CA GLU A 173 -13.94 -11.58 1.78
C GLU A 173 -14.09 -11.54 3.31
N TRP A 174 -13.29 -10.72 4.00
CA TRP A 174 -13.21 -10.65 5.46
C TRP A 174 -13.81 -9.37 6.03
N LYS A 175 -14.50 -8.57 5.21
CA LYS A 175 -15.14 -7.34 5.70
C LYS A 175 -16.23 -7.71 6.71
N ALA A 176 -16.07 -7.25 7.93
CA ALA A 176 -17.06 -7.48 8.99
C ALA A 176 -18.39 -6.76 8.70
N HIS A 177 -18.35 -5.61 8.02
CA HIS A 177 -19.49 -4.76 7.74
C HIS A 177 -19.37 -4.05 6.38
N GLU A 178 -20.51 -3.76 5.75
CA GLU A 178 -20.57 -2.81 4.64
C GLU A 178 -20.33 -1.39 5.16
N TRP A 179 -19.59 -0.58 4.41
CA TRP A 179 -19.35 0.83 4.70
C TRP A 179 -19.51 1.65 3.43
N ASN A 180 -19.89 2.91 3.60
CA ASN A 180 -20.10 3.84 2.50
C ASN A 180 -19.00 4.90 2.49
N TYR A 181 -18.21 4.96 1.42
CA TYR A 181 -17.15 5.94 1.23
C TYR A 181 -17.66 7.40 1.22
N ARG A 182 -18.94 7.62 0.87
CA ARG A 182 -19.60 8.94 0.94
C ARG A 182 -19.79 9.50 2.36
N GLY A 183 -19.38 8.78 3.40
CA GLY A 183 -19.44 9.22 4.80
C GLY A 183 -18.16 9.87 5.34
N LEU A 184 -17.09 10.01 4.52
CA LEU A 184 -16.00 10.92 4.86
C LEU A 184 -16.52 12.35 4.68
N PRO A 185 -16.37 13.25 5.67
CA PRO A 185 -16.86 14.62 5.54
C PRO A 185 -16.23 15.24 4.27
N PRO A 186 -17.04 15.81 3.36
CA PRO A 186 -16.53 16.55 2.23
C PRO A 186 -15.58 17.65 2.73
N ASN A 187 -14.50 17.89 1.99
CA ASN A 187 -13.77 19.14 2.13
C ASN A 187 -14.79 20.27 1.92
N GLU A 188 -14.82 21.28 2.80
CA GLU A 188 -15.92 22.25 3.02
C GLU A 188 -16.32 23.09 1.80
N GLU A 189 -15.77 22.82 0.62
CA GLU A 189 -15.96 23.55 -0.63
C GLU A 189 -17.12 23.00 -1.50
N GLU A 190 -17.61 21.78 -1.26
CA GLU A 190 -18.66 21.17 -2.10
C GLU A 190 -20.10 21.41 -1.60
N GLU A 191 -20.30 21.88 -0.35
CA GLU A 191 -21.65 22.13 0.19
C GLU A 191 -22.27 23.45 -0.27
N GLU A 192 -21.47 24.46 -0.64
CA GLU A 192 -22.00 25.73 -1.16
C GLU A 192 -22.56 25.61 -2.60
N GLU A 193 -22.01 24.71 -3.43
CA GLU A 193 -22.50 24.52 -4.81
C GLU A 193 -23.89 23.85 -4.84
N ALA A 194 -24.16 22.92 -3.91
CA ALA A 194 -25.47 22.26 -3.82
C ALA A 194 -26.59 23.21 -3.33
N ALA A 195 -26.26 24.19 -2.49
CA ALA A 195 -27.23 25.16 -1.98
C ALA A 195 -27.65 26.21 -3.03
N SER A 196 -26.75 26.59 -3.93
CA SER A 196 -27.01 27.60 -4.97
C SER A 196 -27.90 27.09 -6.13
N ILE A 197 -27.89 25.79 -6.42
CA ILE A 197 -28.76 25.19 -7.44
C ILE A 197 -30.23 25.12 -6.97
N SER A 198 -30.46 24.97 -5.67
CA SER A 198 -31.82 24.87 -5.10
C SER A 198 -32.61 26.18 -5.06
N SER A 199 -31.92 27.33 -5.13
CA SER A 199 -32.52 28.66 -5.01
C SER A 199 -32.84 29.34 -6.36
N SER A 200 -32.41 28.73 -7.48
CA SER A 200 -32.67 29.26 -8.83
C SER A 200 -33.94 28.69 -9.49
N SER A 201 -34.69 27.83 -8.79
CA SER A 201 -35.91 27.17 -9.30
C SER A 201 -37.19 27.54 -8.53
N ALA A 202 -37.18 28.65 -7.76
CA ALA A 202 -38.36 29.19 -7.09
C ALA A 202 -38.85 30.48 -7.75
#